data_AF-A0A068TIH8-F1
#
_entry.id   AF-A0A068TIH8-F1
#
_cell.length_a   1.000
_cell.length_b   1.000
_cell.length_c   1.000
_cell.angle_alpha   90.00
_cell.angle_beta   90.00
_cell.angle_gamma   90.00
#
_symmetry.space_group_name_H-M   'P 1'
#
loop_
_entity.id
_entity.type
_entity.pdbx_description
1 polymer ?
#
loop_
_entity_poly.entity_id
_entity_poly.type
_entity_poly.pdbx_seq_one_letter_code
_entity_poly.pdbx_strand_id
1 'polypeptide(L)' 'MLVQSLLNLTDDQLEDVMGAVENWCRKNEKTLDSEIGQKALGLAANIRRSRGLTQTQLEQILTHDMSGDNQGF' A
#
# COMPACT_ATOMS: atom_id res chain seq x y z
N MET A 1 6.30 -6.34 -11.92
CA MET A 1 6.94 -6.92 -10.72
C MET A 1 6.93 -5.88 -9.62
N LEU A 2 6.42 -6.21 -8.43
CA LEU A 2 6.36 -5.34 -7.24
C LEU A 2 7.68 -4.62 -6.95
N VAL A 3 8.79 -5.38 -7.04
CA VAL A 3 10.16 -4.91 -6.83
C VAL A 3 10.52 -3.76 -7.77
N GLN A 4 10.11 -3.79 -9.04
CA GLN A 4 10.41 -2.70 -9.98
C GLN A 4 9.61 -1.43 -9.69
N SER A 5 8.39 -1.55 -9.14
CA SER A 5 7.60 -0.38 -8.74
C SER A 5 8.23 0.31 -7.54
N LEU A 6 8.77 -0.45 -6.57
CA LEU A 6 9.45 0.09 -5.38
C LEU A 6 10.81 0.69 -5.73
N LEU A 7 11.61 0.05 -6.60
CA LEU A 7 12.93 0.53 -7.01
C LEU A 7 12.92 1.86 -7.78
N ASN A 8 11.76 2.30 -8.27
CA ASN A 8 11.59 3.58 -8.97
C ASN A 8 11.07 4.70 -8.07
N LEU A 9 10.91 4.44 -6.76
CA LEU A 9 10.52 5.45 -5.78
C LEU A 9 11.77 6.11 -5.19
N THR A 10 11.68 7.39 -4.85
CA THR A 10 12.67 8.04 -3.99
C THR A 10 12.54 7.53 -2.55
N ASP A 11 13.56 7.76 -1.72
CA ASP A 11 13.55 7.32 -0.32
C ASP A 11 12.32 7.86 0.45
N ASP A 12 11.99 9.16 0.30
CA ASP A 12 10.78 9.75 0.90
C ASP A 12 9.48 9.08 0.41
N GLN A 13 9.42 8.73 -0.88
CA GLN A 13 8.24 8.07 -1.44
C GLN A 13 8.12 6.63 -0.94
N LEU A 14 9.26 5.95 -0.75
CA LEU A 14 9.31 4.63 -0.17
C LEU A 14 8.88 4.66 1.31
N GLU A 15 9.30 5.67 2.07
CA GLU A 15 8.87 5.88 3.46
C GLU A 15 7.35 6.08 3.54
N ASP A 16 6.77 6.94 2.70
CA ASP A 16 5.32 7.13 2.63
C ASP A 16 4.57 5.83 2.31
N VAL A 17 5.07 5.06 1.35
CA VAL A 17 4.47 3.78 0.93
C VAL A 17 4.55 2.75 2.05
N MET A 18 5.73 2.56 2.64
CA MET A 18 5.94 1.60 3.72
C MET A 18 5.12 1.98 4.95
N GLY A 19 5.12 3.26 5.35
CA GLY A 19 4.35 3.73 6.48
C GLY A 19 2.84 3.59 6.30
N ALA A 20 2.32 3.80 5.08
CA ALA A 20 0.90 3.63 4.79
C ALA A 20 0.49 2.14 4.83
N VAL A 21 1.30 1.26 4.25
CA VAL A 21 1.03 -0.18 4.20
C VAL A 21 1.18 -0.81 5.57
N GLU A 22 2.20 -0.44 6.35
CA GLU A 22 2.39 -0.94 7.72
C GLU A 22 1.23 -0.53 8.64
N ASN A 23 0.79 0.73 8.56
CA ASN A 23 -0.39 1.19 9.30
C ASN A 23 -1.65 0.42 8.91
N TRP A 24 -1.88 0.23 7.61
CA TRP A 24 -3.03 -0.52 7.12
C TRP A 24 -2.97 -2.00 7.56
N CYS A 25 -1.81 -2.65 7.45
CA CYS A 25 -1.59 -4.01 7.91
C CYS A 25 -1.88 -4.14 9.41
N ARG A 26 -1.35 -3.23 10.23
CA ARG A 26 -1.61 -3.21 11.69
C ARG A 26 -3.10 -3.07 12.01
N LYS A 27 -3.81 -2.21 11.29
CA LYS A 27 -5.27 -1.99 11.49
C LYS A 27 -6.12 -3.19 11.10
N ASN A 28 -5.65 -4.02 10.16
CA ASN A 28 -6.40 -5.15 9.61
C ASN A 28 -5.87 -6.52 10.10
N GLU A 29 -4.99 -6.51 11.11
CA GLU A 29 -4.34 -7.71 11.66
C GLU A 29 -3.66 -8.56 10.57
N LYS A 30 -3.03 -7.87 9.61
CA LYS A 30 -2.25 -8.47 8.52
C LYS A 30 -0.78 -8.18 8.70
N THR A 31 0.05 -8.98 8.04
CA THR A 31 1.50 -8.79 7.97
C THR A 31 1.91 -8.37 6.56
N LEU A 32 3.02 -7.66 6.43
CA LEU A 32 3.56 -7.20 5.13
C LEU A 32 3.93 -8.35 4.19
N ASP A 33 4.38 -9.47 4.75
CA ASP A 33 4.78 -10.68 4.02
C ASP A 33 3.59 -11.52 3.54
N SER A 34 2.40 -11.32 4.12
CA SER A 34 1.16 -11.97 3.67
C SER A 34 0.81 -11.58 2.22
N GLU A 35 0.07 -12.45 1.53
CA GLU A 35 -0.36 -12.17 0.15
C GLU A 35 -1.10 -10.82 0.05
N ILE A 36 -1.96 -10.52 1.03
CA ILE A 36 -2.74 -9.28 1.05
C ILE A 36 -1.87 -8.06 1.40
N GLY A 37 -0.85 -8.24 2.24
CA GLY A 37 0.18 -7.23 2.52
C GLY A 37 1.01 -6.89 1.29
N GLN A 38 1.43 -7.90 0.52
CA GLN A 38 2.14 -7.69 -0.74
C GLN A 38 1.26 -7.03 -1.82
N LYS A 39 -0.03 -7.37 -1.87
CA LYS A 39 -1.01 -6.65 -2.72
C LYS A 39 -1.13 -5.18 -2.31
N ALA A 40 -1.22 -4.90 -1.01
CA ALA A 40 -1.32 -3.53 -0.49
C ALA A 40 -0.07 -2.73 -0.84
N LEU A 41 1.11 -3.34 -0.69
CA LEU A 41 2.38 -2.75 -1.07
C LEU A 41 2.45 -2.42 -2.57
N GLY A 42 1.96 -3.33 -3.42
CA GLY A 42 1.92 -3.10 -4.87
C GLY A 42 0.98 -2.00 -5.28
N LEU A 43 -0.20 -1.94 -4.65
CA LEU A 43 -1.18 -0.90 -4.89
C LEU A 43 -0.63 0.47 -4.45
N ALA A 44 -0.11 0.57 -3.23
CA ALA A 44 0.48 1.80 -2.70
C ALA A 44 1.65 2.30 -3.55
N ALA A 45 2.58 1.42 -3.96
CA ALA A 45 3.70 1.79 -4.81
C ALA A 45 3.25 2.31 -6.19
N ASN A 46 2.28 1.65 -6.82
CA ASN A 46 1.74 2.09 -8.11
C ASN A 46 0.99 3.43 -8.00
N ILE A 47 0.23 3.64 -6.92
CA ILE A 47 -0.46 4.90 -6.68
C ILE A 47 0.54 6.02 -6.42
N ARG A 48 1.52 5.83 -5.53
CA ARG A 48 2.54 6.84 -5.21
C ARG A 48 3.38 7.23 -6.43
N ARG A 49 3.65 6.26 -7.31
CA ARG A 49 4.33 6.52 -8.60
C ARG A 49 3.49 7.39 -9.55
N SER A 50 2.18 7.17 -9.59
CA SER A 50 1.28 7.89 -10.51
C SER A 50 0.78 9.22 -9.93
N ARG A 51 0.79 9.38 -8.60
CA ARG A 51 0.25 10.52 -7.87
C ARG A 51 1.14 10.84 -6.67
N GLY A 52 1.52 12.10 -6.50
CA GLY A 52 2.30 12.59 -5.35
C GLY A 52 1.50 12.64 -4.04
N LEU A 53 0.88 11.53 -3.63
CA LEU A 53 0.03 11.42 -2.45
C LEU A 53 0.83 11.14 -1.17
N THR A 54 0.50 11.82 -0.07
CA THR A 54 1.15 11.59 1.23
C THR A 54 0.80 10.22 1.81
N GLN A 55 1.57 9.75 2.80
CA GLN A 55 1.27 8.54 3.57
C GLN A 55 -0.22 8.43 3.98
N THR A 56 -0.79 9.49 4.57
CA THR A 56 -2.19 9.49 5.03
C THR A 56 -3.19 9.27 3.89
N GLN A 57 -2.93 9.87 2.73
CA GLN A 57 -3.78 9.71 1.55
C GLN A 57 -3.68 8.29 0.97
N LEU A 58 -2.47 7.72 0.95
CA LEU A 58 -2.26 6.32 0.56
C LEU A 58 -3.02 5.37 1.49
N GLU A 59 -2.94 5.57 2.80
CA GLU A 59 -3.63 4.73 3.78
C GLU A 59 -5.15 4.76 3.61
N GLN A 60 -5.73 5.92 3.31
CA GLN A 60 -7.16 6.06 3.02
C GLN A 60 -7.56 5.27 1.77
N ILE A 61 -6.75 5.33 0.70
CA ILE A 61 -7.03 4.58 -0.53
C ILE A 61 -6.89 3.08 -0.30
N LEU A 62 -5.84 2.63 0.42
CA LEU A 62 -5.68 1.23 0.80
C LEU A 62 -6.89 0.75 1.59
N THR A 63 -7.39 1.55 2.54
CA THR A 63 -8.59 1.22 3.30
C THR A 63 -9.81 1.11 2.39
N HIS A 64 -10.02 2.03 1.44
CA HIS A 64 -11.14 1.98 0.52
C HIS A 64 -11.07 0.78 -0.44
N ASP A 65 -9.95 0.61 -1.15
CA ASP A 65 -9.81 -0.36 -2.23
C ASP A 65 -9.65 -1.80 -1.69
N MET A 66 -8.94 -1.98 -0.57
CA MET A 66 -8.72 -3.31 0.00
C MET A 66 -9.85 -3.78 0.91
N SER A 67 -10.74 -2.89 1.37
CA SER A 67 -11.98 -3.29 2.06
C SER A 67 -13.05 -3.80 1.10
N GLY A 68 -12.94 -3.47 -0.20
CA GLY A 68 -13.87 -3.93 -1.25
C GLY A 68 -13.72 -5.42 -1.59
N ASP A 69 -12.58 -6.04 -1.29
CA ASP A 69 -12.32 -7.48 -1.53
C ASP A 69 -13.06 -8.41 -0.55
N ASN A 70 -13.79 -7.85 0.43
CA ASN A 70 -14.58 -8.61 1.41
C ASN A 70 -16.08 -8.71 1.05
N GLN A 71 -16.47 -8.43 -0.21
CA GLN A 71 -17.84 -8.63 -0.72
C GLN A 71 -17.92 -9.67 -1.86
N GLY A 72 -17.30 -10.83 -1.64
CA GLY A 72 -17.53 -12.03 -2.46
C GLY A 72 -18.20 -13.12 -1.61
N PHE A 73 -19.53 -13.06 -1.47
CA PHE A 73 -20.38 -14.21 -1.14
C PHE A 73 -21.25 -14.54 -2.36
#